data_AF-A0A3B4BTJ2-F1
#
_entry.id   AF-A0A3B4BTJ2-F1
#
_cell.length_a   1.000
_cell.length_b   1.000
_cell.length_c   1.000
_cell.angle_alpha   90.00
_cell.angle_beta   90.00
_cell.angle_gamma   90.00
#
_symmetry.space_group_name_H-M   'P 1'
#
loop_
_entity.id
_entity.type
_entity.pdbx_description
1 polymer ?
#
loop_
_entity_poly.entity_id
_entity_poly.type
_entity_poly.pdbx_seq_one_letter_code
_entity_poly.pdbx_strand_id
1 'polypeptide(L)'
;MSDVTKTVQKWHASFKKGTDFDSWGQLVEAIDEYQILARQLQKEVQSSNPHDFTEEQKVCISCTQSQEDFKLEDLKKLEPFIKNIFTYNKDFPFDVQPVPLRKIFAPGEEENLDTEEEFDVATGAGSTQSFPRGVPGTLLPRLPSEPGMTLLTLKIEKIGLKDAGQCIDPYMTISVKDLNGVDLNPVQDTPVATRKEDTYIHFCVDVEIQKHLEKLPKGAAIFFEFKHYKPKKRFTSTKCFAFMEMDEIKPGPIVIELYKKPTDFKRKKLNLLTKKPLYLHLYQTLHKD
;
A
#
# COMPACT_ATOMS: atom_id res chain seq x y z
N MET A 1 26.43 14.65 -22.52
CA MET A 1 25.82 15.03 -21.22
C MET A 1 26.66 14.38 -20.13
N SER A 2 27.22 15.15 -19.21
CA SER A 2 27.95 14.60 -18.07
C SER A 2 27.00 13.81 -17.17
N ASP A 3 27.51 12.82 -16.43
CA ASP A 3 26.68 11.97 -15.57
C ASP A 3 25.98 12.78 -14.47
N VAL A 4 26.62 13.86 -14.03
CA VAL A 4 26.10 14.89 -13.13
C VAL A 4 24.84 15.57 -13.69
N THR A 5 24.78 15.92 -14.98
CA THR A 5 23.57 16.50 -15.60
C THR A 5 22.41 15.49 -15.61
N LYS A 6 22.68 14.20 -15.80
CA LYS A 6 21.64 13.15 -15.74
C LYS A 6 21.11 12.96 -14.33
N THR A 7 21.96 13.08 -13.31
CA THR A 7 21.57 13.03 -11.90
C THR A 7 20.62 14.16 -11.55
N VAL A 8 20.93 15.40 -11.95
CA VAL A 8 20.04 16.55 -11.72
C VAL A 8 18.71 16.43 -12.46
N GLN A 9 18.71 15.90 -13.68
CA GLN A 9 17.45 15.62 -14.40
C GLN A 9 16.59 14.58 -13.68
N LYS A 10 17.19 13.56 -13.07
CA LYS A 10 16.47 12.56 -12.26
C LYS A 10 15.88 13.19 -10.99
N TRP A 11 16.63 14.07 -10.32
CA TRP A 11 16.13 14.79 -9.16
C TRP A 11 14.94 15.68 -9.52
N HIS A 12 15.04 16.42 -10.62
CA HIS A 12 13.94 17.24 -11.12
C HIS A 12 12.70 16.39 -11.47
N ALA A 13 12.90 15.23 -12.12
CA ALA A 13 11.80 14.32 -12.44
C ALA A 13 11.14 13.74 -11.17
N SER A 14 11.93 13.38 -10.16
CA SER A 14 11.44 12.89 -8.86
C SER A 14 10.68 14.00 -8.12
N PHE A 15 11.21 15.22 -8.10
CA PHE A 15 10.56 16.37 -7.48
C PHE A 15 9.20 16.66 -8.12
N LYS A 16 9.16 16.72 -9.45
CA LYS A 16 7.91 16.94 -10.21
C LYS A 16 6.89 15.82 -9.98
N LYS A 17 7.35 14.58 -9.91
CA LYS A 17 6.48 13.44 -9.62
C LYS A 17 5.88 13.51 -8.21
N GLY A 18 6.65 13.95 -7.22
CA GLY A 18 6.16 14.20 -5.87
C GLY A 18 5.09 15.30 -5.84
N THR A 19 5.34 16.43 -6.51
CA THR A 19 4.39 17.55 -6.56
C THR A 19 3.13 17.25 -7.37
N ASP A 20 3.22 16.40 -8.39
CA ASP A 20 2.06 15.87 -9.12
C ASP A 20 1.20 15.00 -8.19
N PHE A 21 1.80 14.07 -7.44
CA PHE A 21 1.08 13.25 -6.45
C PHE A 21 0.41 14.10 -5.37
N ASP A 22 1.12 15.09 -4.85
CA ASP A 22 0.62 16.01 -3.83
C ASP A 22 -0.57 16.83 -4.36
N SER A 23 -0.44 17.37 -5.57
CA SER A 23 -1.51 18.11 -6.26
C SER A 23 -2.73 17.23 -6.59
N TRP A 24 -2.55 15.91 -6.72
CA TRP A 24 -3.63 14.94 -6.90
C TRP A 24 -4.23 14.44 -5.58
N GLY A 25 -3.74 14.91 -4.42
CA GLY A 25 -4.16 14.44 -3.09
C GLY A 25 -3.64 13.04 -2.74
N GLN A 26 -2.65 12.53 -3.45
CA GLN A 26 -1.95 11.27 -3.16
C GLN A 26 -0.80 11.53 -2.18
N LEU A 27 -1.15 11.92 -0.95
CA LEU A 27 -0.18 12.37 0.05
C LEU A 27 0.86 11.31 0.42
N VAL A 28 0.48 10.03 0.44
CA VAL A 28 1.41 8.92 0.75
C VAL A 28 2.44 8.75 -0.37
N GLU A 29 2.00 8.75 -1.62
CA GLU A 29 2.87 8.69 -2.79
C GLU A 29 3.74 9.96 -2.94
N ALA A 30 3.22 11.14 -2.58
CA ALA A 30 3.98 12.37 -2.54
C ALA A 30 5.11 12.31 -1.51
N ILE A 31 4.80 11.90 -0.27
CA ILE A 31 5.78 11.75 0.82
C ILE A 31 6.85 10.71 0.45
N ASP A 32 6.47 9.56 -0.12
CA ASP A 32 7.44 8.53 -0.55
C ASP A 32 8.41 9.12 -1.61
N GLU A 33 7.89 9.87 -2.58
CA GLU A 33 8.73 10.47 -3.63
C GLU A 33 9.63 11.58 -3.08
N TYR A 34 9.13 12.44 -2.19
CA TYR A 34 9.94 13.48 -1.53
C TYR A 34 11.03 12.87 -0.64
N GLN A 35 10.73 11.78 0.09
CA GLN A 35 11.74 11.07 0.88
C GLN A 35 12.80 10.40 0.00
N ILE A 36 12.42 9.85 -1.16
CA ILE A 36 13.38 9.29 -2.13
C ILE A 36 14.32 10.39 -2.64
N LEU A 37 13.76 11.54 -3.02
CA LEU A 37 14.55 12.68 -3.46
C LEU A 37 15.50 13.17 -2.36
N ALA A 38 15.01 13.34 -1.14
CA ALA A 38 15.80 13.77 0.02
C ALA A 38 17.00 12.84 0.28
N ARG A 39 16.82 11.52 0.18
CA ARG A 39 17.92 10.54 0.32
C ARG A 39 18.94 10.63 -0.81
N GLN A 40 18.48 10.83 -2.06
CA GLN A 40 19.38 10.99 -3.20
C GLN A 40 20.23 12.25 -3.06
N LEU A 41 19.61 13.34 -2.63
CA LEU A 41 20.28 14.61 -2.33
C LEU A 41 21.31 14.47 -1.21
N GLN A 42 20.97 13.81 -0.10
CA GLN A 42 21.90 13.53 1.00
C GLN A 42 23.09 12.67 0.60
N LYS A 43 22.84 11.61 -0.20
CA LYS A 43 23.90 10.73 -0.68
C LYS A 43 24.94 11.50 -1.49
N GLU A 44 24.51 12.51 -2.23
CA GLU A 44 25.40 13.36 -3.00
C GLU A 44 26.16 14.36 -2.13
N VAL A 45 25.49 14.97 -1.14
CA VAL A 45 26.14 15.86 -0.15
C VAL A 45 27.22 15.12 0.63
N GLN A 46 26.98 13.85 0.99
CA GLN A 46 27.91 12.99 1.71
C GLN A 46 28.98 12.35 0.82
N SER A 47 28.85 12.48 -0.50
CA SER A 47 29.85 11.92 -1.42
C SER A 47 31.15 12.74 -1.33
N SER A 48 32.26 12.05 -1.12
CA SER A 48 33.60 12.65 -1.06
C SER A 48 34.17 12.98 -2.45
N ASN A 49 33.33 13.02 -3.49
CA ASN A 49 33.76 13.37 -4.85
C ASN A 49 33.66 14.89 -5.05
N PRO A 50 34.78 15.64 -5.03
CA PRO A 50 34.77 17.10 -5.17
C PRO A 50 34.46 17.57 -6.61
N HIS A 51 34.39 16.65 -7.57
CA HIS A 51 34.20 16.97 -8.99
C HIS A 51 32.74 17.06 -9.44
N ASP A 52 31.80 16.55 -8.63
CA ASP A 52 30.40 16.41 -9.03
C ASP A 52 29.55 17.63 -8.61
N PHE A 53 29.80 18.20 -7.42
CA PHE A 53 29.12 19.39 -6.89
C PHE A 53 30.05 20.22 -5.97
N THR A 54 29.98 21.55 -6.04
CA THR A 54 30.72 22.45 -5.15
C THR A 54 30.15 22.42 -3.73
N GLU A 55 30.93 22.81 -2.72
CA GLU A 55 30.47 22.87 -1.33
C GLU A 55 29.29 23.85 -1.15
N GLU A 56 29.26 24.95 -1.90
CA GLU A 56 28.13 25.89 -1.95
C GLU A 56 26.85 25.22 -2.51
N GLN A 57 26.98 24.37 -3.52
CA GLN A 57 25.87 23.60 -4.09
C GLN A 57 25.36 22.54 -3.10
N LYS A 58 26.26 21.89 -2.35
CA LYS A 58 25.91 20.91 -1.31
C LYS A 58 25.19 21.53 -0.12
N VAL A 59 25.55 22.76 0.26
CA VAL A 59 24.81 23.53 1.28
C VAL A 59 23.38 23.81 0.80
N CYS A 60 23.19 24.29 -0.43
CA CYS A 60 21.85 24.51 -1.01
C CYS A 60 20.97 23.24 -1.00
N ILE A 61 21.59 22.07 -1.22
CA ILE A 61 20.91 20.77 -1.22
C ILE A 61 20.48 20.34 0.20
N SER A 62 21.30 20.58 1.22
CA SER A 62 21.00 20.16 2.60
C SER A 62 19.91 21.01 3.27
N CYS A 63 19.59 22.16 2.69
CA CYS A 63 18.64 23.14 3.21
C CYS A 63 17.16 22.78 3.04
N THR A 64 16.81 21.71 2.30
CA THR A 64 15.40 21.33 2.07
C THR A 64 14.75 20.54 3.23
N GLN A 65 15.34 20.53 4.43
CA GLN A 65 14.97 19.59 5.51
C GLN A 65 14.70 20.22 6.88
N SER A 66 14.89 21.54 7.06
CA SER A 66 14.98 22.14 8.39
C SER A 66 13.74 22.90 8.90
N GLN A 67 12.56 22.78 8.28
CA GLN A 67 11.34 23.37 8.84
C GLN A 67 10.22 22.34 8.99
N GLU A 68 9.72 22.23 10.22
CA GLU A 68 8.42 21.66 10.53
C GLU A 68 7.36 22.57 9.89
N ASP A 69 6.51 21.99 9.04
CA ASP A 69 5.44 22.62 8.24
C ASP A 69 5.84 23.37 6.95
N PHE A 70 6.37 22.63 5.96
CA PHE A 70 6.44 23.09 4.56
C PHE A 70 5.09 22.92 3.84
N LYS A 71 4.50 23.99 3.30
CA LYS A 71 3.31 23.90 2.43
C LYS A 71 3.72 23.56 0.99
N LEU A 72 2.83 22.93 0.23
CA LEU A 72 3.07 22.58 -1.19
C LEU A 72 3.45 23.81 -2.05
N GLU A 73 2.91 24.98 -1.72
CA GLU A 73 3.23 26.25 -2.38
C GLU A 73 4.69 26.66 -2.15
N ASP A 74 5.22 26.41 -0.96
CA ASP A 74 6.62 26.67 -0.61
C ASP A 74 7.54 25.62 -1.21
N LEU A 75 7.09 24.36 -1.27
CA LEU A 75 7.82 23.30 -1.93
C LEU A 75 8.02 23.60 -3.42
N LYS A 76 6.97 24.06 -4.12
CA LYS A 76 7.04 24.45 -5.54
C LYS A 76 8.08 25.54 -5.82
N LYS A 77 8.41 26.37 -4.83
CA LYS A 77 9.49 27.38 -4.96
C LYS A 77 10.87 26.73 -5.09
N LEU A 78 11.06 25.46 -4.72
CA LEU A 78 12.32 24.71 -4.84
C LEU A 78 12.57 24.14 -6.26
N GLU A 79 11.54 24.03 -7.10
CA GLU A 79 11.67 23.51 -8.48
C GLU A 79 12.74 24.25 -9.32
N PRO A 80 12.76 25.61 -9.38
CA PRO A 80 13.78 26.33 -10.13
C PRO A 80 15.19 26.17 -9.56
N PHE A 81 15.34 25.79 -8.28
CA PHE A 81 16.63 25.57 -7.63
C PHE A 81 17.23 24.23 -8.05
N ILE A 82 16.42 23.17 -7.95
CA ILE A 82 16.82 21.81 -8.37
C ILE A 82 17.13 21.81 -9.87
N LYS A 83 16.38 22.56 -10.68
CA LYS A 83 16.61 22.66 -12.13
C LYS A 83 17.90 23.40 -12.51
N ASN A 84 18.28 24.43 -11.74
CA ASN A 84 19.36 25.35 -12.09
C ASN A 84 20.55 25.27 -11.13
N ILE A 85 20.74 24.13 -10.47
CA ILE A 85 21.72 23.95 -9.38
C ILE A 85 23.16 24.33 -9.75
N PHE A 86 23.54 24.18 -11.02
CA PHE A 86 24.88 24.54 -11.53
C PHE A 86 25.07 26.03 -11.80
N THR A 87 23.98 26.79 -11.89
CA THR A 87 23.96 28.21 -12.26
C THR A 87 23.36 29.09 -11.16
N TYR A 88 22.98 28.49 -10.03
CA TYR A 88 22.34 29.18 -8.94
C TYR A 88 23.37 29.95 -8.11
N ASN A 89 23.28 31.28 -8.13
CA ASN A 89 24.21 32.20 -7.45
C ASN A 89 23.44 33.34 -6.76
N LYS A 90 22.31 33.01 -6.12
CA LYS A 90 21.43 33.94 -5.40
C LYS A 90 21.20 33.43 -3.99
N ASP A 91 20.77 34.30 -3.08
CA ASP A 91 20.40 33.90 -1.72
C ASP A 91 19.30 32.84 -1.75
N PHE A 92 19.42 31.82 -0.90
CA PHE A 92 18.41 30.78 -0.77
C PHE A 92 17.16 31.39 -0.11
N PRO A 93 15.94 31.10 -0.59
CA PRO A 93 14.72 31.84 -0.21
C PRO A 93 14.20 31.48 1.18
N PHE A 94 14.89 30.59 1.89
CA PHE A 94 14.53 30.12 3.23
C PHE A 94 15.73 30.31 4.15
N ASP A 95 15.47 30.71 5.40
CA ASP A 95 16.50 30.81 6.45
C ASP A 95 16.78 29.40 6.99
N VAL A 96 18.00 28.91 6.76
CA VAL A 96 18.32 27.48 6.86
C VAL A 96 19.65 27.29 7.58
N GLN A 97 19.61 26.48 8.64
CA GLN A 97 20.78 26.11 9.42
C GLN A 97 21.41 24.83 8.82
N PRO A 98 22.75 24.69 8.81
CA PRO A 98 23.40 23.45 8.40
C PRO A 98 22.94 22.31 9.32
N VAL A 99 22.28 21.30 8.74
CA VAL A 99 21.79 20.15 9.51
C VAL A 99 22.99 19.39 10.09
N PRO A 100 23.08 19.18 11.42
CA PRO A 100 24.11 18.34 12.01
C PRO A 100 24.06 16.94 11.37
N LEU A 101 25.23 16.38 11.05
CA LEU A 101 25.39 15.06 10.43
C LEU A 101 24.87 13.94 11.34
N ARG A 102 23.55 13.78 11.43
CA ARG A 102 22.91 12.58 11.96
C ARG A 102 22.75 11.59 10.82
N LYS A 103 23.15 10.34 11.05
CA LYS A 103 22.81 9.22 10.17
C LYS A 103 21.29 9.15 10.12
N ILE A 104 20.72 9.50 8.98
CA ILE A 104 19.31 9.22 8.73
C ILE A 104 19.24 7.75 8.39
N PHE A 105 18.82 7.01 9.40
CA PHE A 105 18.56 5.59 9.32
C PHE A 105 17.56 5.30 8.20
N ALA A 106 17.73 4.15 7.55
CA ALA A 106 16.74 3.67 6.59
C ALA A 106 15.38 3.50 7.31
N PRO A 107 14.24 3.57 6.61
CA PRO A 107 12.94 3.29 7.24
C PRO A 107 12.97 1.91 7.91
N GLY A 108 13.05 1.87 9.24
CA GLY A 108 13.16 0.66 10.06
C GLY A 108 14.32 0.57 11.05
N GLU A 109 15.19 1.56 11.19
CA GLU A 109 16.15 1.61 12.30
C GLU A 109 15.74 2.73 13.28
N GLU A 110 14.88 2.37 14.24
CA GLU A 110 14.75 3.08 15.52
C GLU A 110 15.62 2.37 16.57
N GLU A 111 16.17 3.18 17.47
CA GLU A 111 17.04 2.81 18.58
C GLU A 111 16.33 1.76 19.48
N ASN A 112 16.87 0.54 19.53
CA ASN A 112 16.51 -0.41 20.59
C ASN A 112 17.04 0.14 21.91
N LEU A 113 16.16 0.76 22.69
CA LEU A 113 16.33 0.86 24.14
C LEU A 113 15.93 -0.49 24.76
N ASP A 114 16.73 -1.53 24.53
CA ASP A 114 16.76 -2.69 25.41
C ASP A 114 18.13 -2.71 26.09
N THR A 115 18.06 -2.34 27.36
CA THR A 115 19.13 -2.30 28.33
C THR A 115 19.87 -3.64 28.33
N GLU A 116 21.19 -3.53 28.33
CA GLU A 116 22.20 -4.56 28.48
C GLU A 116 21.80 -5.68 29.44
N GLU A 117 22.00 -6.93 29.03
CA GLU A 117 22.64 -7.94 29.89
C GLU A 117 23.28 -9.02 28.99
N GLU A 118 24.60 -9.13 29.09
CA GLU A 118 25.48 -10.11 28.46
C GLU A 118 25.02 -11.55 28.70
N PHE A 119 25.25 -12.46 27.75
CA PHE A 119 26.13 -13.61 28.00
C PHE A 119 26.55 -14.32 26.72
N ASP A 120 27.74 -14.87 26.82
CA ASP A 120 28.70 -15.27 25.79
C ASP A 120 28.44 -16.59 25.04
N VAL A 121 28.96 -16.61 23.80
CA VAL A 121 29.79 -17.68 23.19
C VAL A 121 29.17 -19.01 22.69
N ALA A 122 29.51 -19.27 21.41
CA ALA A 122 29.90 -20.53 20.76
C ALA A 122 28.90 -21.36 19.92
N THR A 123 29.31 -21.43 18.64
CA THR A 123 29.41 -22.62 17.76
C THR A 123 28.14 -23.34 17.28
N GLY A 124 28.03 -23.46 15.95
CA GLY A 124 27.62 -24.71 15.32
C GLY A 124 26.44 -24.66 14.36
N ALA A 125 26.75 -24.92 13.09
CA ALA A 125 25.96 -25.68 12.11
C ALA A 125 24.56 -25.20 11.68
N GLY A 126 24.49 -24.82 10.40
CA GLY A 126 23.45 -25.20 9.44
C GLY A 126 21.99 -25.15 9.89
N SER A 127 21.28 -24.10 9.49
CA SER A 127 19.83 -24.19 9.30
C SER A 127 19.39 -23.22 8.21
N THR A 128 18.88 -23.78 7.12
CA THR A 128 18.09 -23.06 6.13
C THR A 128 16.98 -22.32 6.86
N GLN A 129 17.05 -20.99 6.91
CA GLN A 129 16.00 -20.15 7.49
C GLN A 129 14.72 -20.31 6.65
N SER A 130 13.88 -21.24 7.08
CA SER A 130 12.48 -21.29 6.72
C SER A 130 11.80 -20.05 7.28
N PHE A 131 11.40 -19.14 6.39
CA PHE A 131 10.52 -18.02 6.75
C PHE A 131 9.24 -18.56 7.41
N PRO A 132 8.70 -17.86 8.42
CA PRO A 132 7.54 -18.35 9.16
C PRO A 132 6.36 -18.56 8.22
N ARG A 133 5.79 -19.76 8.33
CA ARG A 133 4.58 -20.27 7.67
C ARG A 133 3.46 -19.24 7.80
N GLY A 134 2.79 -18.93 6.69
CA GLY A 134 1.82 -17.84 6.54
C GLY A 134 0.77 -17.75 7.64
N VAL A 135 0.33 -16.51 7.90
CA VAL A 135 -0.70 -16.17 8.89
C VAL A 135 -1.97 -17.01 8.62
N PRO A 136 -2.50 -17.74 9.61
CA PRO A 136 -3.78 -18.42 9.47
C PRO A 136 -4.90 -17.39 9.27
N GLY A 137 -5.82 -17.66 8.35
CA GLY A 137 -6.97 -16.77 8.10
C GLY A 137 -7.88 -16.63 9.32
N THR A 138 -8.74 -15.61 9.32
CA THR A 138 -9.66 -15.27 10.43
C THR A 138 -11.12 -15.56 10.09
N LEU A 139 -11.37 -16.48 9.16
CA LEU A 139 -12.73 -16.88 8.77
C LEU A 139 -13.49 -17.46 9.96
N LEU A 140 -14.75 -17.04 10.10
CA LEU A 140 -15.63 -17.41 11.19
C LEU A 140 -16.62 -18.51 10.75
N PRO A 141 -17.08 -19.35 11.68
CA PRO A 141 -18.08 -20.37 11.38
C PRO A 141 -19.43 -19.73 11.03
N ARG A 142 -20.31 -20.53 10.41
CA ARG A 142 -21.69 -20.11 10.12
C ARG A 142 -22.44 -19.84 11.42
N LEU A 143 -23.22 -18.76 11.43
CA LEU A 143 -24.15 -18.46 12.51
C LEU A 143 -25.24 -19.54 12.63
N PRO A 144 -25.84 -19.71 13.82
CA PRO A 144 -27.02 -20.56 13.94
C PRO A 144 -28.17 -20.03 13.07
N SER A 145 -28.93 -20.94 12.47
CA SER A 145 -30.16 -20.60 11.75
C SER A 145 -31.20 -19.99 12.69
N GLU A 146 -31.95 -19.01 12.19
CA GLU A 146 -33.10 -18.43 12.89
C GLU A 146 -34.35 -18.62 12.02
N PRO A 147 -35.50 -19.01 12.60
CA PRO A 147 -36.72 -19.24 11.82
C PRO A 147 -37.12 -18.03 10.98
N GLY A 148 -37.38 -18.27 9.69
CA GLY A 148 -37.77 -17.22 8.74
C GLY A 148 -36.65 -16.26 8.32
N MET A 149 -35.39 -16.56 8.69
CA MET A 149 -34.22 -15.78 8.29
C MET A 149 -33.31 -16.55 7.34
N THR A 150 -32.50 -15.80 6.59
CA THR A 150 -31.60 -16.33 5.58
C THR A 150 -30.15 -16.04 5.96
N LEU A 151 -29.31 -17.08 5.94
CA LEU A 151 -27.85 -16.96 6.01
C LEU A 151 -27.23 -17.04 4.61
N LEU A 152 -26.11 -16.34 4.42
CA LEU A 152 -25.39 -16.31 3.15
C LEU A 152 -23.98 -16.87 3.33
N THR A 153 -23.67 -17.89 2.54
CA THR A 153 -22.30 -18.40 2.36
C THR A 153 -21.82 -17.99 0.97
N LEU A 154 -20.63 -17.40 0.93
CA LEU A 154 -19.95 -17.02 -0.30
C LEU A 154 -18.71 -17.87 -0.49
N LYS A 155 -18.72 -18.70 -1.52
CA LYS A 155 -17.52 -19.40 -1.96
C LYS A 155 -16.71 -18.50 -2.86
N ILE A 156 -15.53 -18.10 -2.39
CA ILE A 156 -14.55 -17.40 -3.22
C ILE A 156 -13.86 -18.45 -4.07
N GLU A 157 -14.16 -18.49 -5.37
CA GLU A 157 -13.57 -19.47 -6.26
C GLU A 157 -12.16 -19.04 -6.66
N LYS A 158 -12.06 -17.90 -7.36
CA LYS A 158 -10.82 -17.36 -7.90
C LYS A 158 -10.94 -15.87 -8.21
N ILE A 159 -9.80 -15.20 -8.35
CA ILE A 159 -9.72 -13.81 -8.81
C ILE A 159 -8.82 -13.72 -10.06
N GLY A 160 -9.29 -12.99 -11.07
CA GLY A 160 -8.55 -12.69 -12.28
C GLY A 160 -7.74 -11.40 -12.15
N LEU A 161 -6.43 -11.45 -12.39
CA LEU A 161 -5.53 -10.29 -12.37
C LEU A 161 -4.54 -10.39 -13.53
N LYS A 162 -4.07 -9.25 -14.06
CA LYS A 162 -3.07 -9.27 -15.16
C LYS A 162 -1.72 -9.85 -14.73
N ASP A 163 -1.41 -9.73 -13.45
CA ASP A 163 -0.14 -10.05 -12.82
C ASP A 163 -0.37 -10.96 -11.58
N ALA A 164 -1.30 -11.90 -11.71
CA ALA A 164 -1.74 -12.78 -10.62
C ALA A 164 -0.57 -13.61 -10.06
N GLY A 165 0.24 -14.22 -10.93
CA GLY A 165 1.41 -15.03 -10.54
C GLY A 165 2.48 -14.26 -9.76
N GLN A 166 2.53 -12.93 -9.89
CA GLN A 166 3.50 -12.07 -9.20
C GLN A 166 3.06 -11.66 -7.78
N CYS A 167 1.81 -11.92 -7.41
CA CYS A 167 1.32 -11.59 -6.07
C CYS A 167 1.88 -12.59 -5.05
N ILE A 168 2.56 -12.08 -4.02
CA ILE A 168 3.17 -12.87 -2.94
C ILE A 168 2.22 -12.88 -1.75
N ASP A 169 2.05 -14.06 -1.16
CA ASP A 169 1.11 -14.33 -0.07
C ASP A 169 -0.27 -13.67 -0.26
N PRO A 170 -0.94 -13.93 -1.40
CA PRO A 170 -2.21 -13.29 -1.68
C PRO A 170 -3.29 -13.82 -0.74
N TYR A 171 -4.07 -12.92 -0.16
CA TYR A 171 -5.28 -13.27 0.58
C TYR A 171 -6.38 -12.23 0.31
N MET A 172 -7.58 -12.48 0.80
CA MET A 172 -8.69 -11.55 0.66
C MET A 172 -9.28 -11.20 2.01
N THR A 173 -9.55 -9.91 2.20
CA THR A 173 -10.31 -9.40 3.35
C THR A 173 -11.76 -9.20 2.94
N ILE A 174 -12.68 -9.75 3.73
CA ILE A 174 -14.12 -9.66 3.54
C ILE A 174 -14.70 -8.82 4.67
N SER A 175 -15.49 -7.81 4.31
CA SER A 175 -16.17 -6.95 5.27
C SER A 175 -17.57 -6.60 4.80
N VAL A 176 -18.50 -6.44 5.73
CA VAL A 176 -19.86 -5.98 5.42
C VAL A 176 -19.98 -4.55 5.94
N LYS A 177 -20.25 -3.61 5.03
CA LYS A 177 -20.27 -2.18 5.33
C LYS A 177 -21.66 -1.58 5.10
N ASP A 178 -22.01 -0.56 5.87
CA ASP A 178 -23.21 0.25 5.63
C ASP A 178 -23.01 1.29 4.51
N LEU A 179 -24.00 2.16 4.28
CA LEU A 179 -23.93 3.26 3.30
C LEU A 179 -22.82 4.29 3.58
N ASN A 180 -22.40 4.40 4.84
CA ASN A 180 -21.36 5.33 5.28
C ASN A 180 -19.96 4.69 5.25
N GLY A 181 -19.87 3.39 4.94
CA GLY A 181 -18.63 2.64 4.93
C GLY A 181 -18.21 2.14 6.32
N VAL A 182 -19.13 2.04 7.27
CA VAL A 182 -18.89 1.53 8.63
C VAL A 182 -19.15 0.03 8.66
N ASP A 183 -18.29 -0.72 9.37
CA ASP A 183 -18.44 -2.16 9.56
C ASP A 183 -19.74 -2.53 10.30
N LEU A 184 -20.48 -3.46 9.72
CA LEU A 184 -21.68 -4.06 10.30
C LEU A 184 -21.40 -5.42 10.97
N ASN A 185 -20.29 -6.05 10.56
CA ASN A 185 -19.87 -7.39 10.98
C ASN A 185 -18.35 -7.39 11.28
N PRO A 186 -17.83 -8.37 12.03
CA PRO A 186 -16.39 -8.59 12.12
C PRO A 186 -15.78 -8.82 10.73
N VAL A 187 -14.64 -8.18 10.50
CA VAL A 187 -13.84 -8.36 9.27
C VAL A 187 -13.21 -9.75 9.29
N GLN A 188 -13.23 -10.43 8.15
CA GLN A 188 -12.70 -11.79 8.00
C GLN A 188 -11.64 -11.84 6.91
N ASP A 189 -10.52 -12.50 7.17
CA ASP A 189 -9.45 -12.71 6.21
C ASP A 189 -9.40 -14.19 5.78
N THR A 190 -9.33 -14.43 4.48
CA THR A 190 -9.07 -15.78 3.98
C THR A 190 -7.66 -16.22 4.38
N PRO A 191 -7.40 -17.53 4.45
CA PRO A 191 -6.03 -18.03 4.37
C PRO A 191 -5.32 -17.53 3.11
N VAL A 192 -3.98 -17.55 3.14
CA VAL A 192 -3.16 -17.26 1.97
C VAL A 192 -3.43 -18.29 0.87
N ALA A 193 -3.76 -17.82 -0.33
CA ALA A 193 -3.96 -18.66 -1.50
C ALA A 193 -2.61 -19.11 -2.09
N THR A 194 -2.45 -20.42 -2.20
CA THR A 194 -1.21 -21.05 -2.72
C THR A 194 -1.30 -21.42 -4.20
N ARG A 195 -2.52 -21.64 -4.72
CA ARG A 195 -2.76 -22.03 -6.11
C ARG A 195 -2.83 -20.79 -7.01
N LYS A 196 -1.77 -20.55 -7.76
CA LYS A 196 -1.63 -19.39 -8.66
C LYS A 196 -1.32 -19.83 -10.08
N GLU A 197 -1.90 -19.12 -11.03
CA GLU A 197 -1.64 -19.17 -12.46
C GLU A 197 -1.17 -17.78 -12.93
N ASP A 198 -0.88 -17.62 -14.22
CA ASP A 198 -0.43 -16.33 -14.78
C ASP A 198 -1.46 -15.22 -14.53
N THR A 199 -2.74 -15.52 -14.77
CA THR A 199 -3.83 -14.54 -14.67
C THR A 199 -4.87 -14.84 -13.61
N TYR A 200 -4.74 -15.93 -12.86
CA TYR A 200 -5.71 -16.31 -11.83
C TYR A 200 -5.03 -16.73 -10.52
N ILE A 201 -5.68 -16.41 -9.40
CA ILE A 201 -5.38 -16.98 -8.07
C ILE A 201 -6.64 -17.68 -7.58
N HIS A 202 -6.52 -18.96 -7.22
CA HIS A 202 -7.63 -19.79 -6.76
C HIS A 202 -7.64 -19.85 -5.24
N PHE A 203 -8.78 -19.52 -4.65
CA PHE A 203 -9.00 -19.55 -3.21
C PHE A 203 -9.77 -20.80 -2.81
N CYS A 204 -10.86 -21.09 -3.53
CA CYS A 204 -11.79 -22.19 -3.27
C CYS A 204 -12.20 -22.30 -1.79
N VAL A 205 -12.49 -21.17 -1.14
CA VAL A 205 -12.80 -21.09 0.30
C VAL A 205 -14.19 -20.50 0.51
N ASP A 206 -14.92 -21.06 1.48
CA ASP A 206 -16.23 -20.57 1.88
C ASP A 206 -16.08 -19.49 2.95
N VAL A 207 -16.84 -18.41 2.82
CA VAL A 207 -16.91 -17.31 3.79
C VAL A 207 -18.35 -17.16 4.25
N GLU A 208 -18.54 -17.20 5.55
CA GLU A 208 -19.85 -17.13 6.18
C GLU A 208 -20.14 -15.68 6.59
N ILE A 209 -21.19 -15.09 6.02
CA ILE A 209 -21.59 -13.73 6.36
C ILE A 209 -22.20 -13.73 7.76
N GLN A 210 -21.54 -13.00 8.67
CA GLN A 210 -21.86 -12.96 10.10
C GLN A 210 -23.08 -12.10 10.45
N LYS A 211 -24.13 -12.15 9.62
CA LYS A 211 -25.45 -11.53 9.88
C LYS A 211 -26.50 -12.13 8.96
N HIS A 212 -27.70 -12.41 9.48
CA HIS A 212 -28.85 -12.78 8.65
C HIS A 212 -29.19 -11.64 7.67
N LEU A 213 -29.59 -12.00 6.44
CA LEU A 213 -29.80 -11.03 5.36
C LEU A 213 -30.90 -10.02 5.69
N GLU A 214 -31.95 -10.46 6.39
CA GLU A 214 -33.09 -9.64 6.80
C GLU A 214 -32.71 -8.59 7.86
N LYS A 215 -31.59 -8.79 8.58
CA LYS A 215 -31.06 -7.87 9.59
C LYS A 215 -30.03 -6.87 9.02
N LEU A 216 -29.69 -6.97 7.73
CA LEU A 216 -28.80 -6.02 7.09
C LEU A 216 -29.58 -4.75 6.67
N PRO A 217 -29.05 -3.55 6.97
CA PRO A 217 -29.72 -2.31 6.58
C PRO A 217 -29.72 -2.15 5.06
N LYS A 218 -30.73 -1.43 4.55
CA LYS A 218 -30.78 -1.06 3.13
C LYS A 218 -29.53 -0.26 2.76
N GLY A 219 -28.94 -0.61 1.63
CA GLY A 219 -27.71 0.01 1.14
C GLY A 219 -26.43 -0.54 1.79
N ALA A 220 -26.51 -1.61 2.59
CA ALA A 220 -25.32 -2.38 2.94
C ALA A 220 -24.65 -2.97 1.68
N ALA A 221 -23.37 -3.29 1.78
CA ALA A 221 -22.64 -4.04 0.77
C ALA A 221 -21.57 -4.93 1.40
N ILE A 222 -21.26 -6.02 0.70
CA ILE A 222 -20.18 -6.94 1.06
C ILE A 222 -18.98 -6.57 0.21
N PHE A 223 -17.85 -6.27 0.84
CA PHE A 223 -16.60 -5.88 0.21
C PHE A 223 -15.60 -7.01 0.23
N PHE A 224 -14.80 -7.07 -0.82
CA PHE A 224 -13.73 -8.03 -1.02
C PHE A 224 -12.45 -7.25 -1.38
N GLU A 225 -11.51 -7.15 -0.46
CA GLU A 225 -10.24 -6.49 -0.70
C GLU A 225 -9.14 -7.51 -0.95
N PHE A 226 -8.61 -7.56 -2.16
CA PHE A 226 -7.47 -8.42 -2.48
C PHE A 226 -6.17 -7.77 -1.98
N LYS A 227 -5.44 -8.51 -1.17
CA LYS A 227 -4.20 -8.09 -0.53
C LYS A 227 -3.05 -9.02 -0.94
N HIS A 228 -1.85 -8.45 -1.04
CA HIS A 228 -0.63 -9.22 -1.23
C HIS A 228 0.53 -8.53 -0.53
N TYR A 229 1.55 -9.31 -0.17
CA TYR A 229 2.81 -8.82 0.36
C TYR A 229 3.66 -8.18 -0.74
N LYS A 230 4.17 -6.96 -0.49
CA LYS A 230 5.10 -6.25 -1.38
C LYS A 230 6.52 -6.33 -0.83
N PRO A 231 7.41 -7.21 -1.33
CA PRO A 231 8.74 -7.41 -0.74
C PRO A 231 9.57 -6.14 -0.66
N LYS A 232 9.55 -5.33 -1.72
CA LYS A 232 10.30 -4.06 -1.77
C LYS A 232 9.85 -3.04 -0.72
N LYS A 233 8.60 -3.12 -0.27
CA LYS A 233 8.01 -2.21 0.71
C LYS A 233 7.83 -2.86 2.09
N ARG A 234 8.08 -4.17 2.20
CA ARG A 234 7.98 -4.98 3.43
C ARG A 234 6.63 -4.90 4.14
N PHE A 235 5.54 -4.62 3.42
CA PHE A 235 4.19 -4.58 3.98
C PHE A 235 3.16 -5.20 3.04
N THR A 236 2.02 -5.59 3.61
CA THR A 236 0.86 -6.09 2.87
C THR A 236 0.01 -4.93 2.36
N SER A 237 -0.25 -4.89 1.05
CA SER A 237 -0.99 -3.81 0.41
C SER A 237 -2.27 -4.33 -0.24
N THR A 238 -3.37 -3.61 -0.05
CA THR A 238 -4.56 -3.77 -0.90
C THR A 238 -4.19 -3.39 -2.34
N LYS A 239 -4.36 -4.32 -3.27
CA LYS A 239 -4.11 -4.07 -4.71
C LYS A 239 -5.36 -3.53 -5.39
N CYS A 240 -6.51 -4.12 -5.08
CA CYS A 240 -7.81 -3.84 -5.67
C CYS A 240 -8.91 -4.35 -4.75
N PHE A 241 -10.14 -3.90 -5.03
CA PHE A 241 -11.32 -4.35 -4.31
C PHE A 241 -12.49 -4.63 -5.25
N ALA A 242 -13.42 -5.44 -4.80
CA ALA A 242 -14.75 -5.63 -5.37
C ALA A 242 -15.78 -5.43 -4.27
N PHE A 243 -17.03 -5.20 -4.64
CA PHE A 243 -18.15 -5.22 -3.70
C PHE A 243 -19.40 -5.74 -4.38
N MET A 244 -20.34 -6.24 -3.60
CA MET A 244 -21.69 -6.59 -4.04
C MET A 244 -22.72 -5.90 -3.15
N GLU A 245 -23.75 -5.35 -3.78
CA GLU A 245 -24.91 -4.78 -3.10
C GLU A 245 -25.93 -5.87 -2.72
N MET A 246 -26.88 -5.51 -1.86
CA MET A 246 -27.85 -6.46 -1.31
C MET A 246 -28.79 -7.05 -2.38
N ASP A 247 -29.08 -6.32 -3.45
CA ASP A 247 -29.93 -6.76 -4.56
C ASP A 247 -29.22 -7.72 -5.53
N GLU A 248 -27.89 -7.80 -5.46
CA GLU A 248 -27.08 -8.77 -6.19
C GLU A 248 -27.01 -10.15 -5.51
N ILE A 249 -27.55 -10.26 -4.28
CA ILE A 249 -27.56 -11.51 -3.52
C ILE A 249 -28.62 -12.46 -4.10
N LYS A 250 -28.15 -13.52 -4.74
CA LYS A 250 -28.98 -14.55 -5.37
C LYS A 250 -28.24 -15.88 -5.43
N PRO A 251 -28.92 -17.03 -5.33
CA PRO A 251 -28.24 -18.32 -5.37
C PRO A 251 -27.52 -18.53 -6.70
N GLY A 252 -26.34 -19.13 -6.66
CA GLY A 252 -25.56 -19.51 -7.83
C GLY A 252 -24.32 -18.65 -8.09
N PRO A 253 -23.70 -18.78 -9.28
CA PRO A 253 -22.46 -18.10 -9.62
C PRO A 253 -22.67 -16.61 -9.91
N ILE A 254 -21.70 -15.80 -9.51
CA ILE A 254 -21.61 -14.37 -9.85
C ILE A 254 -20.15 -14.00 -10.13
N VAL A 255 -19.95 -13.07 -11.07
CA VAL A 255 -18.65 -12.44 -11.32
C VAL A 255 -18.75 -10.95 -11.05
N ILE A 256 -17.75 -10.39 -10.39
CA ILE A 256 -17.72 -8.99 -9.99
C ILE A 256 -16.44 -8.34 -10.51
N GLU A 257 -16.57 -7.15 -11.08
CA GLU A 257 -15.43 -6.36 -11.52
C GLU A 257 -14.55 -5.86 -10.37
N LEU A 258 -13.30 -5.55 -10.71
CA LEU A 258 -12.30 -5.12 -9.76
C LEU A 258 -12.02 -3.62 -9.92
N TYR A 259 -11.94 -2.92 -8.80
CA TYR A 259 -11.64 -1.50 -8.70
C TYR A 259 -10.25 -1.27 -8.10
N LYS A 260 -9.60 -0.18 -8.52
CA LYS A 260 -8.28 0.22 -8.04
C LYS A 260 -8.35 0.70 -6.59
N LYS A 261 -7.31 0.42 -5.81
CA LYS A 261 -7.07 1.06 -4.51
C LYS A 261 -7.05 2.60 -4.62
N PRO A 262 -7.31 3.35 -3.53
CA PRO A 262 -7.79 2.86 -2.23
C PRO A 262 -9.24 2.37 -2.31
N THR A 263 -9.63 1.50 -1.39
CA THR A 263 -11.01 0.99 -1.30
C THR A 263 -11.96 2.12 -0.91
N ASP A 264 -12.98 2.38 -1.74
CA ASP A 264 -14.03 3.33 -1.43
C ASP A 264 -15.26 2.61 -0.88
N PHE A 265 -15.35 2.52 0.45
CA PHE A 265 -16.46 1.85 1.12
C PHE A 265 -17.81 2.55 0.94
N LYS A 266 -17.83 3.81 0.49
CA LYS A 266 -19.06 4.55 0.15
C LYS A 266 -19.46 4.40 -1.32
N ARG A 267 -18.63 3.75 -2.14
CA ARG A 267 -18.88 3.45 -3.57
C ARG A 267 -19.21 4.70 -4.39
N LYS A 268 -18.57 5.83 -4.10
CA LYS A 268 -18.82 7.12 -4.78
C LYS A 268 -17.85 7.38 -5.92
N LYS A 269 -16.60 6.92 -5.82
CA LYS A 269 -15.54 7.14 -6.80
C LYS A 269 -14.88 5.81 -7.15
N LEU A 270 -15.45 5.16 -8.16
CA LEU A 270 -15.02 3.84 -8.60
C LEU A 270 -14.13 3.93 -9.84
N ASN A 271 -12.89 3.46 -9.71
CA ASN A 271 -11.92 3.42 -10.81
C ASN A 271 -11.64 1.97 -11.20
N LEU A 272 -12.14 1.54 -12.35
CA LEU A 272 -11.97 0.16 -12.81
C LEU A 272 -10.47 -0.22 -12.92
N LEU A 273 -10.10 -1.38 -12.37
CA LEU A 273 -8.75 -1.93 -12.43
C LEU A 273 -8.34 -2.29 -13.87
N THR A 274 -9.26 -2.91 -14.60
CA THR A 274 -9.03 -3.40 -15.97
C THR A 274 -10.33 -3.55 -16.75
N LYS A 275 -10.28 -3.28 -18.07
CA LYS A 275 -11.37 -3.59 -19.00
C LYS A 275 -11.31 -5.02 -19.56
N LYS A 276 -10.22 -5.77 -19.28
CA LYS A 276 -10.10 -7.19 -19.65
C LYS A 276 -11.10 -8.04 -18.83
N PRO A 277 -11.55 -9.19 -19.34
CA PRO A 277 -12.50 -10.08 -18.63
C PRO A 277 -11.80 -10.83 -17.48
N LEU A 278 -11.35 -10.09 -16.48
CA LEU A 278 -10.65 -10.56 -15.30
C LEU A 278 -11.43 -10.07 -14.07
N TYR A 279 -12.12 -11.00 -13.42
CA TYR A 279 -13.14 -10.74 -12.41
C TYR A 279 -12.83 -11.49 -11.11
N LEU A 280 -13.50 -11.10 -10.03
CA LEU A 280 -13.69 -11.96 -8.88
C LEU A 280 -14.84 -12.95 -9.15
N HIS A 281 -14.59 -14.24 -9.01
CA HIS A 281 -15.58 -15.30 -9.20
C HIS A 281 -16.05 -15.81 -7.84
N LEU A 282 -17.37 -15.74 -7.62
CA LEU A 282 -18.01 -16.20 -6.39
C LEU A 282 -19.14 -17.17 -6.72
N TYR A 283 -19.44 -18.05 -5.76
CA TYR A 283 -20.67 -18.82 -5.75
C TYR A 283 -21.46 -18.53 -4.47
N GLN A 284 -22.72 -18.15 -4.61
CA GLN A 284 -23.58 -17.74 -3.51
C GLN A 284 -24.50 -18.89 -3.10
N THR A 285 -24.51 -19.24 -1.82
CA THR A 285 -25.44 -20.21 -1.23
C THR A 285 -26.29 -19.53 -0.18
N LEU A 286 -27.61 -19.55 -0.36
CA LEU A 286 -28.57 -19.03 0.62
C LEU A 286 -29.10 -20.20 1.44
N HIS A 287 -28.96 -20.10 2.75
CA HIS A 287 -29.45 -21.08 3.72
C HIS A 287 -30.69 -20.51 4.39
N LYS A 288 -31.83 -21.16 4.16
CA LYS A 288 -33.12 -20.84 4.81
C LYS A 288 -33.51 -22.00 5.70
N ASP A 289 -34.11 -21.67 6.85
CA ASP A 289 -34.81 -22.62 7.72
C ASP A 289 -36.29 -22.71 7.32
#